data_AF-L7VEH7-F1
#
_entry.id   AF-L7VEH7-F1
#
_cell.length_a   1.000
_cell.length_b   1.000
_cell.length_c   1.000
_cell.angle_alpha   90.00
_cell.angle_beta   90.00
_cell.angle_gamma   90.00
#
_symmetry.space_group_name_H-M   'P 1'
#
loop_
_entity.id
_entity.type
_entity.pdbx_description
1 polymer ?
#
loop_
_entity_poly.entity_id
_entity_poly.type
_entity_poly.pdbx_seq_one_letter_code
_entity_poly.pdbx_strand_id
1 'polypeptide(L)'
;MRKWKRVETRNGPRFRSSLAPHEATLLKNLVGAMIGLLDERESTAPSDELEEITGIRTGHAQRPGDPTLRRLLPDFYKPGETDPMTLDSSETLNAALRSLHEPDIIDAKRATAQQLLDTVPEKGGRFELTEDGANAWVAAVNDLRLTLGVLLDVGPRGPERLPADHPLAAHYDVYQWLTVLQEYLVLVLMGKSAG
;
A
#
# COMPACT_ATOMS: atom_id res chain seq x y z
N MET A 1 -7.75 9.46 -15.71
CA MET A 1 -6.45 8.84 -16.02
C MET A 1 -6.49 8.27 -17.43
N ARG A 2 -5.41 8.39 -18.22
CA ARG A 2 -5.34 7.69 -19.51
C ARG A 2 -4.91 6.23 -19.30
N LYS A 3 -5.30 5.33 -20.21
CA LYS A 3 -4.87 3.92 -20.21
C LYS A 3 -3.35 3.84 -20.28
N TRP A 4 -2.78 2.86 -19.59
CA TRP A 4 -1.36 2.56 -19.66
C TRP A 4 -0.98 2.03 -21.05
N LYS A 5 0.22 2.38 -21.50
CA LYS A 5 0.82 1.83 -22.72
C LYS A 5 2.17 1.21 -22.40
N ARG A 6 2.33 -0.08 -22.71
CA ARG A 6 3.63 -0.75 -22.73
C ARG A 6 4.38 -0.40 -24.02
N VAL A 7 5.66 -0.09 -23.90
CA VAL A 7 6.58 0.17 -25.00
C VAL A 7 7.84 -0.64 -24.77
N GLU A 8 8.20 -1.50 -25.72
CA GLU A 8 9.46 -2.23 -25.68
C GLU A 8 10.61 -1.29 -26.06
N THR A 9 11.66 -1.29 -25.26
CA THR A 9 12.88 -0.51 -25.52
C THR A 9 14.11 -1.41 -25.45
N ARG A 10 15.27 -0.90 -25.87
CA ARG A 10 16.55 -1.63 -25.76
C ARG A 10 16.91 -1.98 -24.30
N ASN A 11 16.40 -1.22 -23.33
CA ASN A 11 16.68 -1.37 -21.90
C ASN A 11 15.49 -1.98 -21.15
N GLY A 12 14.69 -2.82 -21.82
CA GLY A 12 13.50 -3.44 -21.26
C GLY A 12 12.21 -2.64 -21.48
N PRO A 13 11.07 -3.13 -20.95
CA PRO A 13 9.77 -2.51 -21.15
C PRO A 13 9.64 -1.19 -20.40
N ARG A 14 8.87 -0.26 -20.97
CA ARG A 14 8.48 1.02 -20.38
C ARG A 14 6.97 1.16 -20.34
N PHE A 15 6.46 1.75 -19.27
CA PHE A 15 5.03 1.89 -19.03
C PHE A 15 4.67 3.38 -19.00
N ARG A 16 3.90 3.82 -19.98
CA ARG A 16 3.54 5.23 -20.15
C ARG A 16 2.08 5.46 -19.79
N SER A 17 1.81 6.55 -19.07
CA SER A 17 0.46 7.02 -18.83
C SER A 17 0.43 8.55 -18.67
N SER A 18 -0.72 9.09 -18.32
CA SER A 18 -0.87 10.48 -17.94
C SER A 18 -1.93 10.69 -16.87
N LEU A 19 -1.66 11.62 -15.96
CA LEU A 19 -2.57 12.07 -14.91
C LEU A 19 -3.09 13.48 -15.21
N ALA A 20 -4.33 13.76 -14.85
CA ALA A 20 -4.80 15.14 -14.73
C ALA A 20 -4.15 15.81 -13.50
N PRO A 21 -4.09 17.15 -13.44
CA PRO A 21 -3.48 17.86 -12.31
C PRO A 21 -4.08 17.46 -10.95
N HIS A 22 -5.41 17.37 -10.85
CA HIS A 22 -6.09 16.98 -9.62
C HIS A 22 -5.83 15.51 -9.24
N GLU A 23 -5.67 14.61 -10.22
CA GLU A 23 -5.31 13.20 -9.96
C GLU A 23 -3.90 13.08 -9.38
N ALA A 24 -2.96 13.86 -9.90
CA ALA A 24 -1.59 13.91 -9.38
C ALA A 24 -1.55 14.46 -7.95
N THR A 25 -2.24 15.58 -7.69
CA THR A 25 -2.36 16.14 -6.33
C THR A 25 -3.01 15.15 -5.37
N LEU A 26 -4.09 14.48 -5.78
CA LEU A 26 -4.76 13.48 -4.97
C LEU A 26 -3.84 12.32 -4.61
N LEU A 27 -3.12 11.73 -5.58
CA LEU A 27 -2.17 10.64 -5.30
C LEU A 27 -1.09 11.08 -4.33
N LYS A 28 -0.50 12.27 -4.51
CA LYS A 28 0.53 12.78 -3.62
C LYS A 28 0.02 12.95 -2.19
N ASN A 29 -1.18 13.49 -2.03
CA ASN A 29 -1.80 13.66 -0.71
C ASN A 29 -2.07 12.31 -0.03
N LEU A 30 -2.62 11.34 -0.77
CA LEU A 30 -2.91 10.00 -0.24
C LEU A 30 -1.62 9.28 0.17
N VAL A 31 -0.58 9.33 -0.67
CA VAL A 31 0.70 8.68 -0.38
C VAL A 31 1.42 9.39 0.76
N GLY A 32 1.40 10.71 0.82
CA GLY A 32 1.96 11.47 1.94
C GLY A 32 1.28 11.14 3.27
N ALA A 33 -0.05 11.03 3.29
CA ALA A 33 -0.79 10.61 4.48
C ALA A 33 -0.42 9.19 4.92
N MET A 34 -0.27 8.25 3.97
CA MET A 34 0.14 6.88 4.26
C MET A 34 1.57 6.79 4.80
N ILE A 35 2.52 7.54 4.22
CA ILE A 35 3.89 7.63 4.74
C ILE A 35 3.86 8.18 6.18
N GLY A 36 3.10 9.25 6.42
CA GLY A 36 2.95 9.81 7.77
C GLY A 36 2.45 8.81 8.81
N LEU A 37 1.48 7.95 8.45
CA LEU A 37 1.02 6.86 9.33
C LEU A 37 2.11 5.83 9.63
N LEU A 38 2.93 5.49 8.64
CA LEU A 38 4.05 4.56 8.81
C LEU A 38 5.18 5.18 9.65
N ASP A 39 5.43 6.48 9.49
CA ASP A 39 6.40 7.27 10.28
C ASP A 39 6.00 7.37 11.74
N GLU A 40 4.74 7.68 12.00
CA GLU A 40 4.22 7.68 13.36
C GLU A 40 4.36 6.29 14.00
N ARG A 41 4.04 5.23 13.24
CA ARG A 41 4.20 3.86 13.72
C ARG A 41 5.64 3.57 14.08
N GLU A 42 6.60 3.73 13.18
CA GLU A 42 8.00 3.42 13.45
C GLU A 42 8.59 4.28 14.58
N SER A 43 8.27 5.59 14.62
CA SER A 43 8.83 6.50 15.63
C SER A 43 8.44 6.15 17.08
N THR A 44 7.36 5.38 17.26
CA THR A 44 6.89 4.92 18.57
C THR A 44 7.36 3.50 18.89
N ALA A 45 8.25 2.91 18.07
CA ALA A 45 8.84 1.61 18.33
C ALA A 45 9.71 1.65 19.60
N PRO A 46 9.69 0.59 20.41
CA PRO A 46 10.59 0.50 21.55
C PRO A 46 12.04 0.44 21.04
N SER A 47 12.84 1.45 21.37
CA SER A 47 14.30 1.37 21.20
C SER A 47 14.85 0.44 22.28
N ASP A 48 15.48 -0.66 21.89
CA ASP A 48 16.11 -1.61 22.82
C ASP A 48 17.61 -1.26 23.00
N GLU A 49 18.16 -1.43 24.20
CA GLU A 49 19.60 -1.33 24.46
C GLU A 49 20.39 -2.33 23.58
N LEU A 50 19.78 -3.46 23.22
CA LEU A 50 20.36 -4.43 22.29
C LEU A 50 20.46 -3.91 20.85
N GLU A 51 19.60 -2.98 20.43
CA GLU A 51 19.68 -2.36 19.11
C GLU A 51 20.94 -1.51 18.99
N GLU A 52 21.31 -0.76 20.02
CA GLU A 52 22.55 0.03 20.05
C GLU A 52 23.81 -0.86 19.94
N ILE A 53 23.72 -2.10 20.43
CA ILE A 53 24.84 -3.06 20.45
C ILE A 53 24.90 -3.88 19.15
N THR A 54 23.74 -4.28 18.61
CA THR A 54 23.66 -5.22 17.47
C THR A 54 23.39 -4.55 16.13
N GLY A 55 22.88 -3.31 16.14
CA GLY A 55 22.39 -2.60 14.95
C GLY A 55 21.09 -3.16 14.35
N ILE A 56 20.44 -4.12 15.04
CA ILE A 56 19.19 -4.72 14.58
C ILE A 56 18.03 -3.90 15.14
N ARG A 57 17.35 -3.18 14.24
CA ARG A 57 16.11 -2.45 14.57
C ARG A 57 15.04 -3.41 15.04
N THR A 58 14.47 -3.11 16.20
CA THR A 58 13.39 -3.92 16.79
C THR A 58 12.07 -3.18 16.64
N GLY A 59 11.12 -3.79 15.93
CA GLY A 59 9.76 -3.28 15.80
C GLY A 59 8.90 -3.58 17.01
N HIS A 60 7.64 -3.14 16.97
CA HIS A 60 6.68 -3.43 18.04
C HIS A 60 6.35 -4.91 18.14
N ALA A 61 6.21 -5.40 19.38
CA ALA A 61 5.55 -6.68 19.62
C ALA A 61 4.02 -6.58 19.45
N GLN A 62 3.43 -5.46 19.87
CA GLN A 62 1.99 -5.26 19.88
C GLN A 62 1.44 -4.95 18.49
N ARG A 63 0.25 -5.51 18.19
CA ARG A 63 -0.50 -5.23 16.96
C ARG A 63 -0.85 -3.73 16.87
N PRO A 64 -0.91 -3.15 15.66
CA PRO A 64 -1.39 -1.78 15.51
C PRO A 64 -2.79 -1.60 16.09
N GLY A 65 -2.96 -0.55 16.91
CA GLY A 65 -4.27 -0.14 17.45
C GLY A 65 -5.19 0.42 16.38
N ASP A 66 -4.62 1.20 15.47
CA ASP A 66 -5.31 1.75 14.31
C ASP A 66 -5.69 0.64 13.29
N PRO A 67 -6.97 0.57 12.85
CA PRO A 67 -7.42 -0.44 11.90
C PRO A 67 -6.76 -0.36 10.51
N THR A 68 -6.39 0.84 10.05
CA THR A 68 -5.71 1.05 8.76
C THR A 68 -4.31 0.46 8.82
N LEU A 69 -3.53 0.81 9.85
CA LEU A 69 -2.20 0.23 10.08
C LEU A 69 -2.29 -1.28 10.27
N ARG A 70 -3.31 -1.79 10.97
CA ARG A 70 -3.51 -3.25 11.10
C ARG A 70 -3.78 -3.94 9.76
N ARG A 71 -4.37 -3.23 8.79
CA ARG A 71 -4.58 -3.76 7.43
C ARG A 71 -3.29 -3.74 6.61
N LEU A 72 -2.49 -2.69 6.76
CA LEU A 72 -1.18 -2.54 6.10
C LEU A 72 -0.11 -3.48 6.69
N LEU A 73 -0.15 -3.68 8.01
CA LEU A 73 0.78 -4.48 8.81
C LEU A 73 0.00 -5.60 9.53
N PRO A 74 -0.53 -6.58 8.77
CA PRO A 74 -1.34 -7.66 9.34
C PRO A 74 -0.49 -8.60 10.20
N ASP A 75 -1.16 -9.38 11.05
CA ASP A 75 -0.55 -10.54 11.69
C ASP A 75 0.00 -11.52 10.63
N PHE A 76 1.19 -12.06 10.89
CA PHE A 76 1.86 -13.06 10.04
C PHE A 76 1.10 -14.37 10.01
N TYR A 77 0.46 -14.70 11.12
CA TYR A 77 -0.24 -15.94 11.32
C TYR A 77 -1.66 -15.67 11.83
N LYS A 78 -2.63 -16.31 11.19
CA LYS A 78 -4.05 -16.27 11.57
C LYS A 78 -4.51 -17.70 11.86
N PRO A 79 -4.84 -18.04 13.12
CA PRO A 79 -5.30 -19.38 13.46
C PRO A 79 -6.62 -19.68 12.73
N GLY A 80 -6.69 -20.84 12.08
CA GLY A 80 -7.90 -21.37 11.45
C GLY A 80 -8.80 -22.12 12.45
N GLU A 81 -10.02 -22.48 12.03
CA GLU A 81 -10.99 -23.18 12.90
C GLU A 81 -10.50 -24.54 13.43
N THR A 82 -9.64 -25.22 12.66
CA THR A 82 -9.09 -26.54 13.00
C THR A 82 -7.64 -26.46 13.50
N ASP A 83 -7.17 -25.27 13.85
CA ASP A 83 -5.77 -25.07 14.19
C ASP A 83 -5.46 -25.61 15.60
N PRO A 84 -4.45 -26.50 15.76
CA PRO A 84 -4.07 -27.01 17.06
C PRO A 84 -3.37 -25.95 17.94
N MET A 85 -2.93 -24.83 17.38
CA MET A 85 -2.27 -23.77 18.14
C MET A 85 -3.27 -22.97 18.98
N THR A 86 -2.98 -22.81 20.27
CA THR A 86 -3.80 -21.96 21.15
C THR A 86 -3.68 -20.49 20.75
N LEU A 87 -4.72 -19.70 21.04
CA LEU A 87 -4.73 -18.25 20.76
C LEU A 87 -3.53 -17.52 21.39
N ASP A 88 -3.14 -17.89 22.61
CA ASP A 88 -1.99 -17.29 23.33
C ASP A 88 -0.66 -17.61 22.64
N SER A 89 -0.50 -18.85 22.17
CA SER A 89 0.68 -19.25 21.39
C SER A 89 0.76 -18.52 20.05
N SER A 90 -0.38 -18.34 19.39
CA SER A 90 -0.47 -17.56 18.14
C SER A 90 -0.13 -16.08 18.35
N GLU A 91 -0.57 -15.48 19.46
CA GLU A 91 -0.23 -14.10 19.79
C GLU A 91 1.27 -13.95 20.07
N THR A 92 1.84 -14.88 20.84
CA THR A 92 3.28 -14.89 21.14
C THR A 92 4.11 -15.00 19.86
N LEU A 93 3.72 -15.87 18.93
CA LEU A 93 4.36 -16.00 17.63
C LEU A 93 4.26 -14.71 16.81
N ASN A 94 3.07 -14.13 16.68
CA ASN A 94 2.86 -12.89 15.94
C ASN A 94 3.63 -11.72 16.55
N ALA A 95 3.71 -11.64 17.88
CA ALA A 95 4.47 -10.61 18.58
C ALA A 95 5.97 -10.67 18.24
N ALA A 96 6.55 -11.87 18.29
CA ALA A 96 7.95 -12.08 17.93
C ALA A 96 8.24 -11.75 16.45
N LEU A 97 7.39 -12.23 15.54
CA LEU A 97 7.57 -11.99 14.10
C LEU A 97 7.41 -10.51 13.74
N ARG A 98 6.45 -9.81 14.36
CA ARG A 98 6.27 -8.37 14.16
C ARG A 98 7.48 -7.59 14.64
N SER A 99 7.97 -7.91 15.83
CA SER A 99 9.15 -7.27 16.40
C SER A 99 10.37 -7.43 15.48
N LEU A 100 10.52 -8.58 14.82
CA LEU A 100 11.62 -8.83 13.89
C LEU A 100 11.44 -8.21 12.50
N HIS A 101 10.23 -8.19 11.94
CA HIS A 101 10.02 -7.93 10.51
C HIS A 101 9.27 -6.63 10.21
N GLU A 102 8.56 -6.04 11.18
CA GLU A 102 7.79 -4.82 10.94
C GLU A 102 8.67 -3.65 10.42
N PRO A 103 9.89 -3.41 10.92
CA PRO A 103 10.75 -2.34 10.39
C PRO A 103 11.04 -2.49 8.90
N ASP A 104 11.43 -3.69 8.45
CA ASP A 104 11.72 -3.95 7.03
C ASP A 104 10.47 -3.85 6.15
N ILE A 105 9.31 -4.27 6.66
CA ILE A 105 8.03 -4.12 5.96
C ILE A 105 7.67 -2.64 5.81
N ILE A 106 7.84 -1.85 6.86
CA ILE A 106 7.62 -0.39 6.83
C ILE A 106 8.54 0.26 5.79
N ASP A 107 9.82 -0.08 5.79
CA ASP A 107 10.79 0.45 4.83
C ASP A 107 10.44 0.08 3.38
N ALA A 108 10.05 -1.17 3.13
CA ALA A 108 9.62 -1.59 1.81
C ALA A 108 8.37 -0.81 1.33
N LYS A 109 7.40 -0.58 2.22
CA LYS A 109 6.21 0.22 1.91
C LYS A 109 6.56 1.67 1.63
N ARG A 110 7.43 2.28 2.44
CA ARG A 110 7.92 3.64 2.20
C ARG A 110 8.70 3.76 0.91
N ALA A 111 9.57 2.81 0.59
CA ALA A 111 10.35 2.83 -0.64
C ALA A 111 9.44 2.83 -1.88
N THR A 112 8.43 1.96 -1.90
CA THR A 112 7.47 1.92 -3.02
C THR A 112 6.60 3.18 -3.10
N ALA A 113 6.17 3.71 -1.94
CA ALA A 113 5.45 4.97 -1.84
C ALA A 113 6.28 6.16 -2.35
N GLN A 114 7.55 6.25 -1.95
CA GLN A 114 8.47 7.29 -2.40
C GLN A 114 8.72 7.20 -3.90
N GLN A 115 8.92 5.99 -4.44
CA GLN A 115 9.10 5.79 -5.88
C GLN A 115 7.87 6.21 -6.68
N LEU A 116 6.67 6.04 -6.14
CA LEU A 116 5.45 6.61 -6.72
C LEU A 116 5.50 8.14 -6.69
N LEU A 117 5.82 8.76 -5.55
CA LEU A 117 5.93 10.23 -5.44
C LEU A 117 6.93 10.82 -6.44
N ASP A 118 8.10 10.20 -6.57
CA ASP A 118 9.19 10.63 -7.45
C ASP A 118 8.81 10.59 -8.94
N THR A 119 7.82 9.76 -9.29
CA THR A 119 7.41 9.55 -10.69
C THR A 119 6.08 10.20 -11.05
N VAL A 120 5.30 10.69 -10.06
CA VAL A 120 4.09 11.48 -10.31
C VAL A 120 4.44 12.94 -10.69
N PRO A 121 4.05 13.42 -11.88
CA PRO A 121 4.33 14.79 -12.29
C PRO A 121 3.63 15.84 -11.40
N GLU A 122 4.35 16.90 -10.99
CA GLU A 122 3.83 17.96 -10.11
C GLU A 122 2.50 18.58 -10.56
N LYS A 123 2.35 18.83 -11.86
CA LYS A 123 1.16 19.49 -12.44
C LYS A 123 0.29 18.51 -13.22
N GLY A 124 0.43 17.21 -12.96
CA GLY A 124 -0.05 16.17 -13.87
C GLY A 124 0.68 16.18 -15.21
N GLY A 125 0.15 15.46 -16.18
CA GLY A 125 0.76 15.26 -17.49
C GLY A 125 1.24 13.83 -17.71
N ARG A 126 2.05 13.64 -18.76
CA ARG A 126 2.57 12.33 -19.16
C ARG A 126 3.76 11.95 -18.29
N PHE A 127 3.88 10.66 -18.00
CA PHE A 127 5.01 10.07 -17.29
C PHE A 127 5.30 8.67 -17.81
N GLU A 128 6.50 8.18 -17.51
CA GLU A 128 6.99 6.87 -17.93
C GLU A 128 7.62 6.16 -16.73
N LEU A 129 7.35 4.87 -16.59
CA LEU A 129 7.91 4.00 -15.56
C LEU A 129 8.80 2.92 -16.18
N THR A 130 9.86 2.55 -15.45
CA THR A 130 10.53 1.24 -15.59
C THR A 130 9.59 0.12 -15.14
N GLU A 131 9.98 -1.13 -15.37
CA GLU A 131 9.30 -2.29 -14.79
C GLU A 131 9.31 -2.26 -13.26
N ASP A 132 10.45 -1.97 -12.64
CA ASP A 132 10.54 -1.81 -11.18
C ASP A 132 9.63 -0.67 -10.67
N GLY A 133 9.60 0.46 -11.40
CA GLY A 133 8.70 1.58 -11.08
C GLY A 133 7.23 1.21 -11.21
N ALA A 134 6.87 0.40 -12.20
CA ALA A 134 5.52 -0.10 -12.35
C ALA A 134 5.14 -1.07 -11.20
N ASN A 135 6.04 -1.96 -10.78
CA ASN A 135 5.81 -2.83 -9.62
C ASN A 135 5.67 -2.03 -8.31
N ALA A 136 6.51 -1.01 -8.11
CA ALA A 136 6.41 -0.10 -6.97
C ALA A 136 5.06 0.65 -6.96
N TRP A 137 4.61 1.12 -8.12
CA TRP A 137 3.27 1.71 -8.26
C TRP A 137 2.15 0.74 -7.89
N VAL A 138 2.23 -0.52 -8.35
CA VAL A 138 1.23 -1.54 -8.00
C VAL A 138 1.20 -1.76 -6.48
N ALA A 139 2.36 -1.88 -5.83
CA ALA A 139 2.45 -2.05 -4.38
C ALA A 139 1.87 -0.83 -3.62
N ALA A 140 2.31 0.38 -3.96
CA ALA A 140 1.86 1.60 -3.29
C ALA A 140 0.35 1.85 -3.51
N VAL A 141 -0.16 1.70 -4.74
CA VAL A 141 -1.59 1.86 -5.02
C VAL A 141 -2.42 0.79 -4.30
N ASN A 142 -1.92 -0.44 -4.20
CA ASN A 142 -2.57 -1.47 -3.41
C ASN A 142 -2.66 -1.08 -1.93
N ASP A 143 -1.60 -0.53 -1.34
CA ASP A 143 -1.61 -0.07 0.05
C ASP A 143 -2.57 1.11 0.28
N LEU A 144 -2.68 2.04 -0.67
CA LEU A 144 -3.71 3.08 -0.63
C LEU A 144 -5.13 2.50 -0.68
N ARG A 145 -5.35 1.48 -1.51
CA ARG A 145 -6.65 0.78 -1.60
C ARG A 145 -6.97 0.02 -0.33
N LEU A 146 -5.99 -0.63 0.29
CA LEU A 146 -6.18 -1.29 1.58
C LEU A 146 -6.58 -0.28 2.66
N THR A 147 -5.91 0.87 2.69
CA THR A 147 -6.22 1.98 3.62
C THR A 147 -7.64 2.51 3.43
N LEU A 148 -8.00 2.89 2.20
CA LEU A 148 -9.35 3.37 1.90
C LEU A 148 -10.41 2.28 2.11
N GLY A 149 -10.08 1.02 1.84
CA GLY A 149 -10.99 -0.11 2.03
C GLY A 149 -11.39 -0.31 3.48
N VAL A 150 -10.50 -0.04 4.44
CA VAL A 150 -10.83 -0.05 5.88
C VAL A 150 -11.83 1.06 6.22
N LEU A 151 -11.57 2.28 5.75
CA LEU A 151 -12.48 3.43 5.97
C LEU A 151 -13.87 3.20 5.37
N LEU A 152 -13.94 2.50 4.24
CA LEU A 152 -15.16 2.25 3.47
C LEU A 152 -15.86 0.94 3.85
N ASP A 153 -15.32 0.15 4.78
CA ASP A 153 -15.76 -1.21 5.10
C ASP A 153 -15.93 -2.11 3.86
N VAL A 154 -14.96 -2.03 2.93
CA VAL A 154 -14.94 -2.82 1.70
C VAL A 154 -14.49 -4.24 2.02
N GLY A 155 -15.38 -5.20 1.81
CA GLY A 155 -15.13 -6.63 2.00
C GLY A 155 -16.18 -7.51 1.30
N PRO A 156 -16.15 -8.84 1.49
CA PRO A 156 -17.09 -9.77 0.85
C PRO A 156 -18.57 -9.49 1.14
N ARG A 157 -18.85 -8.77 2.23
CA ARG A 157 -20.18 -8.34 2.66
C ARG A 157 -20.35 -6.81 2.62
N GLY A 158 -19.35 -6.08 2.12
CA GLY A 158 -19.35 -4.63 2.02
C GLY A 158 -20.20 -4.13 0.84
N PRO A 159 -20.51 -2.83 0.80
CA PRO A 159 -21.37 -2.27 -0.23
C PRO A 159 -20.68 -2.25 -1.61
N GLU A 160 -21.39 -2.74 -2.65
CA GLU A 160 -20.95 -2.64 -4.06
C GLU A 160 -20.97 -1.20 -4.58
N ARG A 161 -21.72 -0.31 -3.92
CA ARG A 161 -21.77 1.13 -4.20
C ARG A 161 -22.32 1.87 -2.98
N LEU A 162 -21.85 3.10 -2.77
CA LEU A 162 -22.45 4.02 -1.81
C LEU A 162 -23.47 4.96 -2.49
N PRO A 163 -24.59 5.31 -1.83
CA PRO A 163 -25.48 6.38 -2.28
C PRO A 163 -24.74 7.70 -2.53
N ALA A 164 -25.23 8.52 -3.46
CA ALA A 164 -24.58 9.77 -3.84
C ALA A 164 -24.52 10.80 -2.69
N ASP A 165 -25.46 10.74 -1.76
CA ASP A 165 -25.54 11.56 -0.55
C ASP A 165 -24.75 10.98 0.63
N HIS A 166 -24.14 9.80 0.47
CA HIS A 166 -23.34 9.19 1.52
C HIS A 166 -22.08 10.04 1.82
N PRO A 167 -21.73 10.31 3.10
CA PRO A 167 -20.57 11.14 3.45
C PRO A 167 -19.24 10.65 2.84
N LEU A 168 -19.10 9.34 2.64
CA LEU A 168 -17.91 8.70 2.06
C LEU A 168 -18.00 8.42 0.55
N ALA A 169 -19.03 8.91 -0.16
CA ALA A 169 -19.19 8.65 -1.59
C ALA A 169 -17.95 9.06 -2.41
N ALA A 170 -17.37 10.23 -2.11
CA ALA A 170 -16.14 10.68 -2.79
C ALA A 170 -14.93 9.76 -2.51
N HIS A 171 -14.80 9.24 -1.29
CA HIS A 171 -13.72 8.29 -0.95
C HIS A 171 -13.90 6.98 -1.70
N TYR A 172 -15.15 6.54 -1.90
CA TYR A 172 -15.47 5.36 -2.69
C TYR A 172 -15.10 5.54 -4.17
N ASP A 173 -15.37 6.70 -4.75
CA ASP A 173 -14.98 7.01 -6.13
C ASP A 173 -13.46 6.98 -6.30
N VAL A 174 -12.71 7.48 -5.31
CA VAL A 174 -11.24 7.41 -5.28
C VAL A 174 -10.78 5.95 -5.19
N TYR A 175 -11.38 5.14 -4.32
CA TYR A 175 -11.07 3.71 -4.20
C TYR A 175 -11.28 2.96 -5.53
N GLN A 176 -12.39 3.23 -6.21
CA GLN A 176 -12.69 2.62 -7.52
C GLN A 176 -11.73 3.10 -8.61
N TRP A 177 -11.39 4.39 -8.61
CA TRP A 177 -10.40 4.94 -9.52
C TRP A 177 -9.02 4.28 -9.34
N LEU A 178 -8.55 4.12 -8.11
CA LEU A 178 -7.31 3.40 -7.81
C LEU A 178 -7.37 1.93 -8.22
N THR A 179 -8.54 1.29 -8.07
CA THR A 179 -8.77 -0.09 -8.50
C THR A 179 -8.56 -0.25 -10.00
N VAL A 180 -9.20 0.59 -10.80
CA VAL A 180 -9.06 0.58 -12.27
C VAL A 180 -7.64 0.96 -12.70
N LEU A 181 -7.02 1.93 -12.02
CA LEU A 181 -5.65 2.35 -12.27
C LEU A 181 -4.65 1.18 -12.12
N GLN A 182 -4.77 0.43 -11.02
CA GLN A 182 -3.93 -0.72 -10.73
C GLN A 182 -4.21 -1.87 -11.69
N GLU A 183 -5.49 -2.17 -11.97
CA GLU A 183 -5.89 -3.22 -12.91
C GLU A 183 -5.23 -3.00 -14.28
N TYR A 184 -5.35 -1.80 -14.85
CA TYR A 184 -4.73 -1.52 -16.14
C TYR A 184 -3.20 -1.61 -16.10
N LEU A 185 -2.55 -1.21 -15.00
CA LEU A 185 -1.10 -1.32 -14.85
C LEU A 185 -0.65 -2.78 -14.82
N VAL A 186 -1.36 -3.62 -14.04
CA VAL A 186 -1.10 -5.06 -13.97
C VAL A 186 -1.30 -5.73 -15.32
N LEU A 187 -2.37 -5.40 -16.04
CA LEU A 187 -2.62 -5.96 -17.37
C LEU A 187 -1.47 -5.67 -18.34
N VAL A 188 -0.98 -4.43 -18.39
CA VAL A 188 0.15 -4.10 -19.28
C VAL A 188 1.48 -4.70 -18.79
N LEU A 189 1.69 -4.84 -17.48
CA LEU A 189 2.83 -5.57 -16.92
C LEU A 189 2.85 -7.03 -17.40
N MET A 190 1.67 -7.66 -17.45
CA MET A 190 1.48 -9.01 -17.99
C MET A 190 1.53 -9.10 -19.53
N GLY A 191 1.77 -7.99 -20.23
CA GLY A 191 1.79 -7.95 -21.70
C GLY A 191 0.40 -8.05 -22.35
N LYS A 192 -0.68 -7.90 -21.58
CA LYS A 192 -2.06 -7.89 -22.08
C LYS A 192 -2.46 -6.46 -22.44
N SER A 193 -3.32 -6.32 -23.45
CA SER A 193 -3.94 -5.03 -23.76
C SER A 193 -4.86 -4.62 -22.61
N ALA A 194 -4.55 -3.49 -21.96
CA ALA A 194 -5.54 -2.73 -21.20
C ALA A 194 -6.53 -2.17 -22.23
N GLY A 195 -7.62 -2.91 -22.47
CA GLY A 195 -8.62 -2.64 -23.51
C GLY A 195 -9.12 -1.22 -23.48
#